data_AF-H8MVH1-F1
#
_entry.id   AF-H8MVH1-F1
#
_cell.length_a   1.000
_cell.length_b   1.000
_cell.length_c   1.000
_cell.angle_alpha   90.00
_cell.angle_beta   90.00
_cell.angle_gamma   90.00
#
_symmetry.space_group_name_H-M   'P 1'
#
loop_
_entity.id
_entity.type
_entity.pdbx_description
1 polymer ?
#
loop_
_entity_poly.entity_id
_entity_poly.type
_entity_poly.pdbx_seq_one_letter_code
_entity_poly.pdbx_strand_id
1 'polypeptide(L)'
;MRYLRLRVGDAALADLDANQIDARRISLYDGPIESILKDDIGTLEATTRLYGQVWTSGPQVVIRWYEAHPPDGDKVPICAVARLSRDQMRKLPESKPGMAILDGSVAAAYIVDSFR
;
A
#
# COMPACT_ATOMS: atom_id res chain seq x y z
N MET A 1 -13.24 -11.49 4.11
CA MET A 1 -12.01 -12.09 3.55
C MET A 1 -11.62 -13.42 4.24
N ARG A 2 -12.59 -14.25 4.68
CA ARG A 2 -12.33 -15.45 5.49
C ARG A 2 -11.50 -16.52 4.76
N TYR A 3 -11.67 -16.67 3.45
CA TYR A 3 -10.91 -17.64 2.64
C TYR A 3 -9.41 -17.29 2.56
N LEU A 4 -9.07 -15.99 2.56
CA LEU A 4 -7.69 -15.52 2.62
C LEU A 4 -7.10 -15.51 4.04
N ARG A 5 -7.88 -15.95 5.04
CA ARG A 5 -7.54 -15.90 6.48
C ARG A 5 -7.16 -14.49 6.97
N LEU A 6 -7.64 -13.44 6.29
CA LEU A 6 -7.44 -12.05 6.66
C LEU A 6 -8.55 -11.57 7.61
N ARG A 7 -8.16 -10.84 8.65
CA ARG A 7 -9.03 -10.18 9.63
C ARG A 7 -8.81 -8.68 9.59
N VAL A 8 -9.86 -7.92 9.93
CA VAL A 8 -9.73 -6.46 10.08
C VAL A 8 -8.70 -6.17 11.16
N GLY A 9 -7.73 -5.32 10.82
CA GLY A 9 -6.60 -4.98 11.69
C GLY A 9 -5.33 -5.80 11.44
N ASP A 10 -5.39 -6.91 10.69
CA ASP A 10 -4.18 -7.59 10.23
C ASP A 10 -3.36 -6.64 9.35
N ALA A 11 -2.03 -6.74 9.43
CA ALA A 11 -1.13 -5.92 8.64
C ALA A 11 0.19 -6.64 8.34
N ALA A 12 0.79 -6.29 7.20
CA ALA A 12 2.13 -6.69 6.79
C ALA A 12 2.81 -5.51 6.09
N LEU A 13 4.15 -5.49 6.04
CA LEU A 13 4.87 -4.47 5.30
C LEU A 13 4.71 -4.67 3.79
N ALA A 14 4.71 -3.57 3.05
CA ALA A 14 4.67 -3.53 1.60
C ALA A 14 5.56 -2.40 1.08
N ASP A 15 6.29 -2.66 0.00
CA ASP A 15 6.84 -1.59 -0.82
C ASP A 15 5.71 -0.90 -1.57
N LEU A 16 5.60 0.41 -1.40
CA LEU A 16 4.50 1.24 -1.87
C LEU A 16 4.41 1.28 -3.40
N ASP A 17 5.54 1.33 -4.10
CA ASP A 17 5.58 1.33 -5.57
C ASP A 17 6.58 0.27 -6.04
N ALA A 18 6.08 -0.68 -6.83
CA ALA A 18 6.87 -1.76 -7.43
C ALA A 18 8.03 -1.25 -8.31
N ASN A 19 8.00 -0.01 -8.77
CA ASN A 19 9.06 0.62 -9.56
C ASN A 19 10.13 1.31 -8.69
N GLN A 20 9.93 1.40 -7.37
CA GLN A 20 10.78 2.15 -6.44
C GLN A 20 11.09 1.35 -5.16
N ILE A 21 11.22 0.02 -5.29
CA ILE A 21 11.50 -0.91 -4.18
C ILE A 21 12.80 -0.54 -3.47
N ASP A 22 12.78 -0.58 -2.13
CA ASP A 22 13.90 -0.24 -1.24
C ASP A 22 14.54 1.15 -1.47
N ALA A 23 13.84 2.04 -2.17
CA ALA A 23 14.30 3.40 -2.35
C ALA A 23 14.20 4.19 -1.04
N ARG A 24 15.27 4.92 -0.72
CA ARG A 24 15.32 5.80 0.47
C ARG A 24 14.31 6.94 0.41
N ARG A 25 13.86 7.29 -0.80
CA ARG A 25 12.90 8.34 -1.08
C ARG A 25 12.15 7.96 -2.35
N ILE A 26 10.83 8.12 -2.31
CA ILE A 26 9.96 7.80 -3.45
C ILE A 26 9.10 8.99 -3.84
N SER A 27 8.68 9.01 -5.11
CA SER A 27 7.65 9.91 -5.61
C SER A 27 6.41 9.11 -5.97
N LEU A 28 5.29 9.42 -5.34
CA LEU A 28 3.97 8.86 -5.65
C LEU A 28 3.15 9.88 -6.42
N TYR A 29 2.29 9.41 -7.31
CA TYR A 29 1.41 10.26 -8.12
C TYR A 29 -0.04 9.89 -7.86
N ASP A 30 -0.96 10.85 -7.99
CA ASP A 30 -2.39 10.55 -8.01
C ASP A 30 -2.69 9.58 -9.15
N GLY A 31 -3.27 8.42 -8.83
CA GLY A 31 -3.47 7.41 -9.85
C GLY A 31 -3.44 5.97 -9.33
N PRO A 32 -3.56 5.02 -10.27
CA PRO A 32 -3.37 3.61 -9.96
C PRO A 32 -1.95 3.36 -9.45
N ILE A 33 -1.81 2.37 -8.56
CA ILE A 33 -0.52 1.94 -8.03
C ILE A 33 -0.44 0.42 -7.97
N GLU A 34 0.77 -0.06 -8.13
CA GLU A 34 1.16 -1.44 -7.91
C GLU A 34 2.21 -1.47 -6.79
N SER A 35 1.89 -2.18 -5.71
CA SER A 35 2.73 -2.35 -4.53
C SER A 35 3.10 -3.82 -4.37
N ILE A 36 4.06 -4.13 -3.50
CA ILE A 36 4.52 -5.51 -3.28
C ILE A 36 4.59 -5.80 -1.79
N LEU A 37 3.95 -6.87 -1.32
CA LEU A 37 4.11 -7.32 0.06
C LEU A 37 5.56 -7.73 0.34
N LYS A 38 6.11 -7.28 1.46
CA LYS A 38 7.41 -7.71 1.98
C LYS A 38 7.27 -8.89 2.93
N ASP A 39 6.17 -8.97 3.66
CA ASP A 39 5.86 -10.04 4.60
C ASP A 39 4.54 -10.73 4.24
N ASP A 40 4.38 -11.97 4.69
CA ASP A 40 3.14 -12.72 4.55
C ASP A 40 1.99 -12.10 5.37
N ILE A 41 0.76 -12.18 4.85
CA ILE A 41 -0.45 -11.82 5.58
C ILE A 41 -1.61 -12.76 5.22
N GLY A 42 -2.10 -13.50 6.22
CA GLY A 42 -3.13 -14.52 6.01
C GLY A 42 -2.62 -15.65 5.12
N THR A 43 -3.13 -15.74 3.89
CA THR A 43 -2.65 -16.66 2.83
C THR A 43 -1.93 -15.95 1.69
N LEU A 44 -1.76 -14.62 1.78
CA LEU A 44 -1.00 -13.85 0.80
C LEU A 44 0.46 -13.88 1.22
N GLU A 45 1.31 -14.45 0.38
CA GLU A 45 2.75 -14.55 0.64
C GLU A 45 3.48 -13.23 0.31
N ALA A 46 4.67 -13.06 0.86
CA ALA A 46 5.62 -12.05 0.41
C ALA A 46 5.76 -12.11 -1.12
N THR A 47 5.99 -10.96 -1.75
CA THR A 47 5.96 -10.74 -3.20
C THR A 47 4.58 -10.72 -3.86
N THR A 48 3.50 -10.99 -3.11
CA THR A 48 2.12 -10.70 -3.57
C THR A 48 2.01 -9.25 -4.01
N ARG A 49 1.47 -9.04 -5.22
CA ARG A 49 1.26 -7.71 -5.78
C ARG A 49 -0.06 -7.14 -5.30
N LEU A 50 -0.06 -5.90 -4.84
CA LEU A 50 -1.27 -5.18 -4.43
C LEU A 50 -1.59 -4.10 -5.46
N TYR A 51 -2.80 -4.12 -5.99
CA TYR A 51 -3.28 -3.11 -6.93
C TYR A 51 -4.25 -2.17 -6.23
N GLY A 52 -4.07 -0.88 -6.47
CA GLY A 52 -4.77 0.14 -5.70
C GLY A 52 -4.78 1.50 -6.38
N GLN A 53 -5.14 2.50 -5.57
CA GLN A 53 -5.23 3.89 -5.96
C GLN A 53 -4.55 4.77 -4.90
N VAL A 54 -3.87 5.81 -5.36
CA VAL A 54 -3.20 6.84 -4.56
C VAL A 54 -3.97 8.16 -4.66
N TRP A 55 -4.02 8.88 -3.54
CA TRP A 55 -4.43 10.28 -3.46
C TRP A 55 -3.41 11.09 -2.66
N THR A 56 -3.04 12.25 -3.19
CA THR A 56 -1.97 13.12 -2.70
C THR A 56 -2.47 14.52 -2.35
N SER A 57 -3.78 14.80 -2.45
CA SER A 57 -4.36 16.12 -2.20
C SER A 57 -4.20 16.59 -0.75
N GLY A 58 -4.33 15.69 0.21
CA GLY A 58 -4.16 15.96 1.64
C GLY A 58 -2.71 16.06 2.11
N PRO A 59 -2.44 16.45 3.37
CA PRO A 59 -1.08 16.52 3.93
C PRO A 59 -0.38 15.16 4.06
N GLN A 60 -1.17 14.08 4.08
CA GLN A 60 -0.71 12.70 4.05
C GLN A 60 -1.17 12.04 2.75
N VAL A 61 -0.35 11.13 2.24
CA VAL A 61 -0.71 10.25 1.12
C VAL A 61 -1.70 9.21 1.60
N VAL A 62 -2.77 9.05 0.85
CA VAL A 62 -3.75 7.97 1.06
C VAL A 62 -3.55 6.94 -0.04
N ILE A 63 -3.43 5.66 0.35
CA ILE A 63 -3.38 4.55 -0.59
C ILE A 63 -4.41 3.52 -0.15
N ARG A 64 -5.21 3.05 -1.10
CA ARG A 64 -6.19 1.97 -0.93
C ARG A 64 -5.90 0.88 -1.94
N TRP A 65 -5.66 -0.33 -1.48
CA TRP A 65 -5.51 -1.50 -2.33
C TRP A 65 -6.79 -2.32 -2.32
N TYR A 66 -7.33 -2.55 -3.52
CA TYR A 66 -8.61 -3.24 -3.73
C TYR A 66 -8.42 -4.65 -4.31
N GLU A 67 -7.23 -4.99 -4.77
CA GLU A 67 -6.88 -6.29 -5.35
C GLU A 67 -5.49 -6.75 -4.87
N ALA A 68 -5.35 -8.05 -4.65
CA ALA A 68 -4.08 -8.72 -4.40
C ALA A 68 -3.89 -9.85 -5.41
N HIS A 69 -2.66 -10.04 -5.87
CA HIS A 69 -2.28 -11.08 -6.82
C HIS A 69 -1.04 -11.81 -6.29
N PRO A 70 -1.25 -12.97 -5.64
CA PRO A 70 -0.15 -13.85 -5.25
C PRO A 70 0.63 -14.30 -6.50
N PRO A 71 1.94 -14.56 -6.40
CA PRO A 71 2.79 -14.99 -7.51
C PRO A 71 2.21 -16.14 -8.37
N ASP A 72 1.67 -17.16 -7.71
CA ASP A 72 1.13 -18.37 -8.35
C ASP A 72 -0.40 -18.50 -8.24
N GLY A 73 -1.10 -17.41 -7.88
CA GLY A 73 -2.53 -17.43 -7.58
C GLY A 73 -3.36 -16.51 -8.47
N ASP A 74 -4.69 -16.65 -8.39
CA ASP A 74 -5.60 -15.70 -9.03
C ASP A 74 -5.63 -14.35 -8.30
N LYS A 75 -6.01 -13.30 -9.01
CA LYS A 75 -6.34 -12.01 -8.39
C LYS A 75 -7.53 -12.16 -7.45
N VAL A 76 -7.37 -11.65 -6.24
CA VAL A 76 -8.40 -11.68 -5.20
C VAL A 76 -8.73 -10.26 -4.72
N PRO A 77 -10.01 -9.93 -4.51
CA PRO A 77 -10.39 -8.63 -3.97
C PRO A 77 -10.03 -8.53 -2.48
N ILE A 78 -9.50 -7.38 -2.08
CA ILE A 78 -9.17 -7.03 -0.70
C ILE A 78 -9.63 -5.61 -0.37
N CYS A 79 -9.62 -5.24 0.90
CA CYS A 79 -9.74 -3.87 1.35
C CYS A 79 -8.56 -3.59 2.27
N ALA A 80 -7.50 -2.99 1.74
CA ALA A 80 -6.34 -2.61 2.54
C ALA A 80 -6.00 -1.13 2.38
N VAL A 81 -5.47 -0.53 3.43
CA VAL A 81 -5.02 0.86 3.44
C VAL A 81 -3.56 0.93 3.85
N ALA A 82 -2.80 1.80 3.20
CA ALA A 82 -1.46 2.12 3.67
C ALA A 82 -1.59 2.93 4.96
N ARG A 83 -1.02 2.42 6.05
CA ARG A 83 -0.86 3.19 7.28
C ARG A 83 0.53 2.91 7.83
N LEU A 84 1.14 3.95 8.37
CA LEU A 84 2.30 3.85 9.22
C LEU A 84 2.15 4.83 10.37
N SER A 85 2.65 4.43 11.54
CA SER A 85 2.74 5.33 12.68
C SER A 85 3.76 6.45 12.43
N ARG A 86 3.73 7.49 13.28
CA ARG A 86 4.75 8.57 13.31
C ARG A 86 4.88 9.35 11.99
N ASP A 87 3.76 9.71 11.37
CA ASP A 87 3.71 10.60 10.20
C ASP A 87 4.48 10.12 8.96
N GLN A 88 4.82 8.83 8.82
CA GLN A 88 5.60 8.36 7.67
C GLN A 88 4.87 8.48 6.32
N MET A 89 3.54 8.59 6.35
CA MET A 89 2.74 8.89 5.15
C MET A 89 2.62 10.40 4.87
N ARG A 90 3.25 11.27 5.67
CA ARG A 90 3.24 12.72 5.48
C ARG A 90 4.13 13.10 4.31
N LYS A 91 3.58 13.92 3.43
CA LYS A 91 4.30 14.45 2.27
C LYS A 91 5.43 15.37 2.71
N LEU A 92 6.57 15.28 2.04
CA LEU A 92 7.64 16.27 2.20
C LEU A 92 7.24 17.61 1.58
N PRO A 93 7.80 18.74 2.08
CA PRO A 93 7.45 20.09 1.61
C PRO A 93 7.64 20.32 0.10
N GLU A 94 8.53 19.56 -0.55
CA GLU A 94 8.85 19.69 -1.98
C GLU A 94 7.80 19.01 -2.89
N SER A 95 6.79 18.38 -2.30
CA SER A 95 5.68 17.74 -3.03
C SER A 95 4.86 18.76 -3.83
N LYS A 96 4.47 18.40 -5.05
CA LYS A 96 3.70 19.24 -5.98
C LYS A 96 2.25 18.76 -6.06
N PRO A 97 1.29 19.57 -6.56
CA PRO A 97 -0.06 19.08 -6.82
C PRO A 97 -0.05 17.81 -7.69
N GLY A 98 -0.81 16.79 -7.29
CA GLY A 98 -0.86 15.48 -7.97
C GLY A 98 0.32 14.55 -7.70
N MET A 99 1.24 14.93 -6.81
CA MET A 99 2.44 14.19 -6.46
C MET A 99 2.77 14.30 -4.97
N ALA A 100 3.31 13.24 -4.39
CA ALA A 100 3.84 13.23 -3.04
C ALA A 100 5.24 12.65 -3.01
N ILE A 101 6.14 13.30 -2.27
CA ILE A 101 7.45 12.76 -1.96
C ILE A 101 7.41 12.23 -0.52
N LEU A 102 7.86 11.00 -0.32
CA LEU A 102 7.94 10.34 0.99
C LEU A 102 9.39 9.93 1.30
N ASP A 103 9.80 10.04 2.57
CA ASP A 103 11.07 9.52 3.06
C ASP A 103 10.94 8.03 3.43
N GLY A 104 10.95 7.19 2.40
CA GLY A 104 10.94 5.73 2.48
C GLY A 104 9.96 5.08 1.51
N SER A 105 10.27 3.87 1.05
CA SER A 105 9.44 3.10 0.11
C SER A 105 8.40 2.19 0.77
N VAL A 106 8.44 2.00 2.08
CA VAL A 106 7.69 0.92 2.75
C VAL A 106 6.54 1.49 3.58
N ALA A 107 5.38 0.83 3.57
CA ALA A 107 4.30 1.04 4.53
C ALA A 107 3.63 -0.26 4.95
N ALA A 108 2.90 -0.25 6.08
CA ALA A 108 2.07 -1.38 6.44
C ALA A 108 0.73 -1.35 5.70
N ALA A 109 0.39 -2.49 5.09
CA ALA A 109 -0.89 -2.73 4.46
C ALA A 109 -1.89 -3.27 5.47
N TYR A 110 -2.72 -2.39 6.03
CA TYR A 110 -3.72 -2.75 7.03
C TYR A 110 -5.02 -3.18 6.38
N ILE A 111 -5.50 -4.37 6.73
CA ILE A 111 -6.82 -4.87 6.32
C ILE A 111 -7.90 -4.07 7.04
N VAL A 112 -8.84 -3.54 6.27
CA VAL A 112 -10.04 -2.84 6.76
C VAL A 112 -11.30 -3.55 6.29
N ASP A 113 -12.40 -3.29 6.97
CA ASP A 113 -13.69 -3.86 6.60
C ASP A 113 -14.20 -3.30 5.25
N SER A 114 -14.08 -1.98 5.08
CA SER A 114 -14.54 -1.25 3.90
C SER A 114 -13.78 0.06 3.72
N PHE A 115 -13.76 0.58 2.50
CA PHE A 115 -13.34 1.95 2.23
C PHE A 115 -14.50 2.89 2.54
N ARG A 116 -14.33 3.73 3.56
CA ARG A 116 -15.28 4.78 3.92
C ARG A 116 -14.72 6.16 3.57
#